data_AF-A0A8S9LHH5-F1
#
_entry.id   AF-A0A8S9LHH5-F1
#
_cell.length_a   1.000
_cell.length_b   1.000
_cell.length_c   1.000
_cell.angle_alpha   90.00
_cell.angle_beta   90.00
_cell.angle_gamma   90.00
#
_symmetry.space_group_name_H-M   'P 1'
#
loop_
_entity.id
_entity.type
_entity.pdbx_description
1 polymer ?
#
loop_
_entity_poly.entity_id
_entity_poly.type
_entity_poly.pdbx_seq_one_letter_code
_entity_poly.pdbx_strand_id
1 'polypeptide(L)'
;MPSIRKSSVAEGLTVDGILESWGKIKPVIMEAWDEDDKDALIHLFGKVRDDWINNDLTAWIGANRFYPGVSDALKFSSSKIYIVTTKQGRFAEALLREIAGVIIPPERIYALGSGPKVEVLKLLQNKPEHQGLKLHFVEDRLATLKNVIKEPELDKWNLYLSNWGYNTEKERAEAESIPRIQVIELSTFSNKLK
;
A
#
# COMPACT_ATOMS: atom_id res chain seq x y z
N MET A 1 23.60 -11.47 -14.36
CA MET A 1 22.53 -10.49 -14.64
C MET A 1 21.35 -11.24 -15.26
N PRO A 2 20.13 -11.11 -14.75
CA PRO A 2 18.95 -11.60 -15.47
C PRO A 2 18.95 -10.92 -16.85
N SER A 3 18.83 -11.69 -17.93
CA SER A 3 18.69 -11.10 -19.25
C SER A 3 17.35 -10.36 -19.32
N ILE A 4 17.39 -9.09 -19.72
CA ILE A 4 16.17 -8.34 -20.04
C ILE A 4 15.55 -9.06 -21.24
N ARG A 5 14.53 -9.89 -21.00
CA ARG A 5 13.68 -10.43 -22.08
C ARG A 5 12.98 -9.24 -22.70
N LYS A 6 13.35 -8.87 -23.94
CA LYS A 6 12.58 -7.93 -24.74
C LYS A 6 11.20 -8.55 -24.98
N SER A 7 10.18 -8.00 -24.34
CA SER A 7 8.81 -8.44 -24.55
C SER A 7 8.28 -7.78 -25.82
N SER A 8 7.96 -8.58 -26.85
CA SER A 8 7.26 -8.11 -28.05
C SER A 8 5.88 -7.52 -27.71
N VAL A 9 5.32 -7.86 -26.55
CA VAL A 9 4.04 -7.35 -26.05
C VAL A 9 4.17 -5.92 -25.49
N ALA A 10 5.39 -5.46 -25.17
CA ALA A 10 5.63 -4.12 -24.66
C ALA A 10 5.83 -3.08 -25.78
N GLU A 11 6.10 -3.52 -27.01
CA GLU A 11 6.37 -2.64 -28.13
C GLU A 11 5.09 -1.90 -28.56
N GLY A 12 5.12 -0.57 -28.51
CA GLY A 12 3.97 0.29 -28.84
C GLY A 12 3.01 0.59 -27.68
N LEU A 13 3.22 0.06 -26.47
CA LEU A 13 2.43 0.45 -25.30
C LEU A 13 2.78 1.87 -24.87
N THR A 14 1.77 2.74 -24.82
CA THR A 14 1.88 4.07 -24.21
C THR A 14 1.46 4.01 -22.74
N VAL A 15 1.89 5.00 -21.94
CA VAL A 15 1.47 5.13 -20.53
C VAL A 15 -0.05 5.21 -20.44
N ASP A 16 -0.68 6.06 -21.24
CA ASP A 16 -2.14 6.22 -21.25
C ASP A 16 -2.85 4.93 -21.68
N GLY A 17 -2.33 4.24 -22.69
CA GLY A 17 -2.88 2.95 -23.13
C GLY A 17 -2.81 1.88 -22.03
N ILE A 18 -1.73 1.85 -21.24
CA ILE A 18 -1.61 0.97 -20.08
C ILE A 18 -2.64 1.34 -19.02
N LEU A 19 -2.75 2.62 -18.66
CA LEU A 19 -3.69 3.07 -17.63
C LEU A 19 -5.15 2.78 -17.98
N GLU A 20 -5.53 2.92 -19.25
CA GLU A 20 -6.90 2.70 -19.71
C GLU A 20 -7.24 1.22 -19.94
N SER A 21 -6.26 0.40 -20.34
CA SER A 21 -6.48 -0.97 -20.80
C SER A 21 -5.72 -2.04 -20.00
N TRP A 22 -5.23 -1.72 -18.79
CA TRP A 22 -4.44 -2.67 -17.98
C TRP A 22 -5.11 -4.04 -17.80
N GLY A 23 -6.43 -4.06 -17.57
CA GLY A 23 -7.18 -5.32 -17.40
C GLY A 23 -7.16 -6.23 -18.63
N LYS A 24 -6.97 -5.66 -19.83
CA LYS A 24 -6.82 -6.39 -21.10
C LYS A 24 -5.36 -6.71 -21.41
N ILE A 25 -4.45 -5.80 -21.07
CA ILE A 25 -3.01 -5.95 -21.31
C ILE A 25 -2.41 -7.04 -20.42
N LYS A 26 -2.77 -7.04 -19.13
CA LYS A 26 -2.24 -7.99 -18.14
C LYS A 26 -2.33 -9.46 -18.61
N PRO A 27 -3.50 -10.03 -18.97
CA PRO A 27 -3.58 -11.44 -19.35
C PRO A 27 -2.73 -11.77 -20.59
N VAL A 28 -2.65 -10.87 -21.58
CA VAL A 28 -1.81 -11.05 -22.77
C VAL A 28 -0.32 -11.12 -22.39
N ILE A 29 0.14 -10.26 -21.49
CA ILE A 29 1.52 -10.30 -21.00
C ILE A 29 1.79 -11.58 -20.21
N MET A 30 0.85 -11.98 -19.34
CA MET A 30 0.98 -13.19 -18.53
C MET A 30 1.12 -14.44 -19.42
N GLU A 31 0.27 -14.56 -20.44
CA GLU A 31 0.31 -15.66 -21.41
C GLU A 31 1.62 -15.66 -22.21
N ALA A 32 2.05 -14.49 -22.71
CA ALA A 32 3.30 -14.38 -23.48
C ALA A 32 4.56 -14.72 -22.67
N TRP A 33 4.50 -14.63 -21.35
CA TRP A 33 5.61 -14.99 -20.46
C TRP A 33 5.51 -16.41 -19.88
N ASP A 34 4.43 -17.14 -20.19
CA ASP A 34 4.12 -18.46 -19.64
C ASP A 34 4.01 -18.42 -18.11
N GLU A 35 3.32 -17.40 -17.61
CA GLU A 35 3.17 -17.12 -16.18
C GLU A 35 1.66 -17.13 -15.83
N ASP A 36 1.13 -18.26 -15.41
CA ASP A 36 -0.30 -18.43 -15.06
C ASP A 36 -0.52 -18.62 -13.54
N ASP A 37 0.51 -18.99 -12.79
CA ASP A 37 0.46 -19.21 -11.35
C ASP A 37 0.78 -17.94 -10.55
N LYS A 38 -0.28 -17.22 -10.18
CA LYS A 38 -0.20 -16.05 -9.31
C LYS A 38 0.45 -16.35 -7.95
N ASP A 39 0.18 -17.51 -7.36
CA ASP A 39 0.68 -17.82 -6.02
C ASP A 39 2.16 -18.18 -6.05
N ALA A 40 2.62 -18.86 -7.11
CA ALA A 40 4.05 -19.05 -7.39
C ALA A 40 4.77 -17.71 -7.57
N LEU A 41 4.21 -16.76 -8.31
CA LEU A 41 4.77 -15.41 -8.47
C LEU A 41 4.87 -14.65 -7.14
N ILE A 42 3.84 -14.71 -6.31
CA ILE A 42 3.84 -14.11 -4.96
C ILE A 42 4.92 -14.75 -4.08
N HIS A 43 5.03 -16.07 -4.13
CA HIS A 43 6.05 -16.82 -3.39
C HIS A 43 7.45 -16.44 -3.85
N LEU A 44 7.71 -16.43 -5.17
CA LEU A 44 8.99 -16.07 -5.75
C LEU A 44 9.39 -14.63 -5.39
N PHE A 45 8.45 -13.67 -5.49
CA PHE A 45 8.69 -12.29 -5.08
C PHE A 45 9.09 -12.19 -3.60
N GLY A 46 8.42 -12.96 -2.73
CA GLY A 46 8.77 -13.06 -1.32
C GLY A 46 10.17 -13.63 -1.12
N LYS A 47 10.44 -14.80 -1.71
CA LYS A 47 11.71 -15.53 -1.58
C LYS A 47 12.90 -14.68 -2.03
N VAL A 48 12.82 -14.01 -3.18
CA VAL A 48 13.93 -13.18 -3.69
C VAL A 48 14.27 -12.04 -2.72
N ARG A 49 13.25 -11.42 -2.09
CA ARG A 49 13.48 -10.37 -1.09
C ARG A 49 14.01 -10.93 0.21
N ASP A 50 13.56 -12.12 0.62
CA ASP A 50 14.10 -12.82 1.80
C ASP A 50 15.56 -13.16 1.61
N ASP A 51 15.91 -13.75 0.48
CA ASP A 51 17.29 -14.09 0.13
C ASP A 51 18.17 -12.83 0.09
N TRP A 52 17.67 -11.72 -0.46
CA TRP A 52 18.40 -10.44 -0.43
C TRP A 52 18.59 -9.92 0.99
N ILE A 53 17.54 -9.88 1.82
CA ILE A 53 17.62 -9.43 3.22
C ILE A 53 18.61 -10.29 4.03
N ASN A 54 18.57 -11.61 3.86
CA ASN A 54 19.42 -12.55 4.59
C ASN A 54 20.90 -12.44 4.20
N ASN A 55 21.19 -12.09 2.94
CA ASN A 55 22.56 -11.96 2.44
C ASN A 55 23.14 -10.55 2.60
N ASP A 56 22.33 -9.51 2.40
CA ASP A 56 22.74 -8.11 2.48
C ASP A 56 21.56 -7.19 2.82
N LEU A 57 21.22 -7.13 4.11
CA LEU A 57 20.20 -6.24 4.64
C LEU A 57 20.50 -4.77 4.30
N THR A 58 21.77 -4.35 4.37
CA THR A 58 22.15 -2.95 4.15
C THR A 58 21.84 -2.51 2.73
N ALA A 59 22.21 -3.33 1.74
CA ALA A 59 21.89 -3.03 0.33
C ALA A 59 20.38 -3.04 0.08
N TRP A 60 19.64 -3.99 0.67
CA TRP A 60 18.19 -4.02 0.52
C TRP A 60 17.53 -2.79 1.14
N ILE A 61 17.93 -2.38 2.35
CA ILE A 61 17.47 -1.14 3.00
C ILE A 61 17.83 0.08 2.16
N GLY A 62 19.06 0.16 1.63
CA GLY A 62 19.52 1.25 0.78
C GLY A 62 18.74 1.40 -0.54
N ALA A 63 18.09 0.33 -1.01
CA ALA A 63 17.22 0.36 -2.19
C ALA A 63 15.80 0.90 -1.91
N ASN A 64 15.48 1.20 -0.64
CA ASN A 64 14.17 1.69 -0.23
C ASN A 64 14.27 3.08 0.41
N ARG A 65 13.17 3.84 0.38
CA ARG A 65 13.09 5.17 0.98
C ARG A 65 11.67 5.48 1.44
N PHE A 66 11.54 6.09 2.61
CA PHE A 66 10.29 6.74 3.03
C PHE A 66 10.19 8.14 2.45
N TYR A 67 8.97 8.58 2.12
CA TYR A 67 8.74 9.97 1.77
C TYR A 67 9.19 10.91 2.90
N PRO A 68 9.73 12.10 2.57
CA PRO A 68 10.20 13.05 3.58
C PRO A 68 9.15 13.32 4.66
N GLY A 69 9.57 13.30 5.92
CA GLY A 69 8.70 13.58 7.08
C GLY A 69 7.79 12.42 7.52
N VAL A 70 7.68 11.30 6.78
CA VAL A 70 6.86 10.15 7.20
C VAL A 70 7.46 9.46 8.41
N SER A 71 8.78 9.24 8.45
CA SER A 71 9.44 8.60 9.59
C SER A 71 9.19 9.35 10.90
N ASP A 72 9.37 10.67 10.89
CA ASP A 72 9.09 11.52 12.06
C ASP A 72 7.62 11.47 12.45
N ALA A 73 6.72 11.53 11.48
CA ALA A 73 5.29 11.47 11.72
C ALA A 73 4.87 10.17 12.40
N LEU A 74 5.43 9.03 11.98
CA LEU A 74 5.20 7.74 12.62
C LEU A 74 5.81 7.70 14.04
N LYS A 75 7.03 8.23 14.21
CA LYS A 75 7.77 8.18 15.47
C LYS A 75 7.15 9.03 16.57
N PHE A 76 6.63 10.21 16.21
CA PHE A 76 6.07 11.17 17.15
C PHE A 76 4.54 11.14 17.23
N SER A 77 3.91 10.17 16.57
CA SER A 77 2.45 10.06 16.56
C SER A 77 1.88 9.87 17.94
N SER A 78 0.99 10.78 18.33
CA SER A 78 0.12 10.63 19.51
C SER A 78 -0.99 9.60 19.30
N SER A 79 -1.30 9.26 18.05
CA SER A 79 -2.30 8.25 17.69
C SER A 79 -1.72 6.84 17.67
N LYS A 80 -2.56 5.84 17.96
CA LYS A 80 -2.19 4.43 17.80
C LYS A 80 -2.14 4.07 16.31
N ILE A 81 -0.94 3.72 15.83
CA ILE A 81 -0.72 3.39 14.42
C ILE A 81 -0.97 1.89 14.16
N TYR A 82 -1.58 1.63 13.00
CA TYR A 82 -1.76 0.32 12.39
C TYR A 82 -1.24 0.37 10.95
N ILE A 83 -0.67 -0.73 10.47
CA ILE A 83 -0.24 -0.90 9.08
C ILE A 83 -1.15 -1.93 8.44
N VAL A 84 -1.79 -1.57 7.33
CA VAL A 84 -2.65 -2.48 6.56
C VAL A 84 -2.12 -2.56 5.13
N THR A 85 -1.40 -3.63 4.83
CA THR A 85 -0.68 -3.83 3.57
C THR A 85 -1.00 -5.19 2.95
N THR A 86 -0.92 -5.28 1.63
CA THR A 86 -0.99 -6.57 0.90
C THR A 86 0.38 -7.17 0.64
N LYS A 87 1.44 -6.56 1.18
CA LYS A 87 2.82 -7.08 1.12
C LYS A 87 3.10 -7.97 2.32
N GLN A 88 4.14 -8.80 2.24
CA GLN A 88 4.59 -9.62 3.35
C GLN A 88 5.00 -8.73 4.55
N GLY A 89 4.49 -9.05 5.74
CA GLY A 89 4.62 -8.17 6.93
C GLY A 89 6.05 -7.89 7.33
N ARG A 90 6.92 -8.91 7.27
CA ARG A 90 8.35 -8.81 7.58
C ARG A 90 9.10 -7.74 6.77
N PHE A 91 8.66 -7.44 5.54
CA PHE A 91 9.26 -6.37 4.74
C PHE A 91 8.86 -5.00 5.27
N ALA A 92 7.57 -4.82 5.61
CA ALA A 92 7.11 -3.58 6.22
C ALA A 92 7.79 -3.36 7.57
N GLU A 93 7.89 -4.41 8.40
CA GLU A 93 8.56 -4.38 9.69
C GLU A 93 10.03 -3.97 9.57
N ALA A 94 10.80 -4.61 8.66
CA ALA A 94 12.19 -4.25 8.42
C ALA A 94 12.33 -2.78 8.00
N LEU A 95 11.49 -2.29 7.08
CA LEU A 95 11.55 -0.89 6.64
C LEU A 95 11.21 0.10 7.77
N LEU A 96 10.18 -0.20 8.56
CA LEU A 96 9.78 0.62 9.71
C LEU A 96 10.89 0.69 10.77
N ARG A 97 11.52 -0.45 11.07
CA ARG A 97 12.60 -0.51 12.05
C ARG A 97 13.86 0.18 11.55
N GLU A 98 14.35 -0.21 10.38
CA GLU A 98 15.68 0.22 9.90
C GLU A 98 15.68 1.64 9.31
N ILE A 99 14.58 2.08 8.66
CA ILE A 99 14.52 3.42 8.03
C ILE A 99 13.74 4.42 8.89
N ALA A 100 12.59 4.02 9.43
CA ALA A 100 11.79 4.93 10.24
C ALA A 100 12.23 5.00 11.71
N GLY A 101 13.00 4.02 12.19
CA GLY A 101 13.36 3.92 13.61
C GLY A 101 12.14 3.70 14.51
N VAL A 102 11.10 3.06 13.97
CA VAL A 102 9.82 2.81 14.66
C VAL A 102 9.59 1.31 14.75
N ILE A 103 9.27 0.83 15.96
CA ILE A 103 8.83 -0.54 16.18
C ILE A 103 7.31 -0.53 16.34
N ILE A 104 6.61 -1.06 15.35
CA ILE A 104 5.17 -1.32 15.43
C ILE A 104 5.00 -2.78 15.84
N PRO A 105 4.30 -3.07 16.96
CA PRO A 105 3.99 -4.43 17.40
C PRO A 105 3.35 -5.27 16.28
N PRO A 106 3.73 -6.56 16.12
CA PRO A 106 3.25 -7.40 15.04
C PRO A 106 1.71 -7.49 14.94
N GLU A 107 1.00 -7.47 16.07
CA GLU A 107 -0.46 -7.48 16.13
C GLU A 107 -1.13 -6.23 15.53
N ARG A 108 -0.34 -5.20 15.21
CA ARG A 108 -0.78 -3.98 14.53
C ARG A 108 -0.36 -3.91 13.06
N ILE A 109 0.28 -4.96 12.53
CA ILE A 109 0.67 -5.08 11.13
C ILE A 109 -0.19 -6.16 10.46
N TYR A 110 -1.21 -5.71 9.74
CA TYR A 110 -2.08 -6.56 8.92
C TYR A 110 -1.49 -6.62 7.52
N ALA A 111 -0.96 -7.77 7.14
CA ALA A 111 -0.12 -7.97 5.97
C ALA A 111 -0.78 -8.92 4.95
N LEU A 112 -0.01 -9.34 3.94
CA LEU A 112 -0.42 -10.43 3.05
C LEU A 112 -0.90 -11.64 3.86
N GLY A 113 -2.12 -12.12 3.57
CA GLY A 113 -2.77 -13.20 4.30
C GLY A 113 -3.75 -12.74 5.40
N SER A 114 -3.76 -11.45 5.77
CA SER A 114 -4.71 -10.91 6.77
C SER A 114 -6.13 -10.67 6.23
N GLY A 115 -6.40 -11.00 4.96
CA GLY A 115 -7.68 -10.78 4.31
C GLY A 115 -7.83 -9.41 3.63
N PRO A 116 -9.01 -9.11 3.06
CA PRO A 116 -9.29 -7.84 2.42
C PRO A 116 -9.18 -6.65 3.39
N LYS A 117 -8.70 -5.50 2.91
CA LYS A 117 -8.54 -4.29 3.74
C LYS A 117 -9.85 -3.88 4.44
N VAL A 118 -10.99 -4.00 3.76
CA VAL A 118 -12.32 -3.72 4.33
C VAL A 118 -12.57 -4.53 5.60
N GLU A 119 -12.29 -5.84 5.57
CA GLU A 119 -12.52 -6.73 6.71
C GLU A 119 -11.55 -6.44 7.86
N VAL A 120 -10.31 -6.08 7.54
CA VAL A 120 -9.35 -5.59 8.54
C VAL A 120 -9.86 -4.30 9.21
N LEU A 121 -10.42 -3.35 8.45
CA LEU A 121 -10.98 -2.12 9.02
C LEU A 121 -12.20 -2.39 9.92
N LYS A 122 -13.08 -3.33 9.55
CA LYS A 122 -14.20 -3.77 10.41
C LYS A 122 -13.68 -4.38 11.70
N LEU A 123 -12.70 -5.29 11.60
CA LEU A 123 -12.04 -5.89 12.76
C LEU A 123 -11.44 -4.83 13.67
N LEU A 124 -10.72 -3.86 13.10
CA LEU A 124 -10.11 -2.77 13.86
C LEU A 124 -11.18 -1.89 14.52
N GLN A 125 -12.24 -1.53 13.82
CA GLN A 125 -13.33 -0.73 14.36
C GLN A 125 -14.02 -1.40 15.56
N ASN A 126 -14.17 -2.72 15.51
CA ASN A 126 -14.93 -3.48 16.51
C ASN A 126 -14.10 -3.88 17.74
N LYS A 127 -12.81 -3.50 17.79
CA LYS A 127 -11.98 -3.68 18.98
C LYS A 127 -12.51 -2.85 20.16
N PRO A 128 -12.62 -3.43 21.38
CA PRO A 128 -13.08 -2.70 22.56
C PRO A 128 -12.27 -1.43 22.85
N GLU A 129 -10.96 -1.50 22.67
CA GLU A 129 -10.04 -0.37 22.88
C GLU A 129 -10.18 0.77 21.86
N HIS A 130 -10.97 0.58 20.80
CA HIS A 130 -11.23 1.57 19.76
C HIS A 130 -12.63 2.18 19.83
N GLN A 131 -13.47 1.72 20.77
CA GLN A 131 -14.81 2.26 20.94
C GLN A 131 -14.76 3.75 21.32
N GLY A 132 -15.53 4.56 20.60
CA GLY A 132 -15.57 6.01 20.78
C GLY A 132 -14.38 6.78 20.19
N LEU A 133 -13.37 6.10 19.64
CA LEU A 133 -12.26 6.78 18.97
C LEU A 133 -12.65 7.25 17.57
N LYS A 134 -12.00 8.33 17.12
CA LYS A 134 -12.04 8.76 15.72
C LYS A 134 -11.03 7.93 14.91
N LEU A 135 -11.53 7.16 13.95
CA LEU A 135 -10.72 6.26 13.14
C LEU A 135 -10.35 6.93 11.81
N HIS A 136 -9.10 6.75 11.38
CA HIS A 136 -8.51 7.42 10.22
C HIS A 136 -7.84 6.38 9.32
N PHE A 137 -8.22 6.35 8.04
CA PHE A 137 -7.63 5.45 7.05
C PHE A 137 -7.00 6.26 5.93
N VAL A 138 -5.68 6.16 5.80
CA VAL A 138 -4.87 6.84 4.79
C VAL A 138 -4.38 5.81 3.77
N GLU A 139 -4.65 6.05 2.50
CA GLU A 139 -4.39 5.10 1.41
C GLU A 139 -4.06 5.88 0.12
N ASP A 140 -3.21 5.34 -0.74
CA ASP A 140 -2.86 5.99 -2.02
C ASP A 140 -3.68 5.50 -3.22
N ARG A 141 -4.47 4.44 -3.05
CA ARG A 141 -5.30 3.80 -4.08
C ARG A 141 -6.78 4.14 -3.91
N LEU A 142 -7.32 4.95 -4.82
CA LEU A 142 -8.73 5.37 -4.81
C LEU A 142 -9.72 4.19 -4.81
N ALA A 143 -9.44 3.13 -5.58
CA ALA A 143 -10.31 1.95 -5.63
C ALA A 143 -10.49 1.29 -4.25
N THR A 144 -9.45 1.29 -3.40
CA THR A 144 -9.55 0.78 -2.02
C THR A 144 -10.53 1.63 -1.21
N LEU A 145 -10.40 2.96 -1.27
CA LEU A 145 -11.27 3.88 -0.54
C LEU A 145 -12.74 3.76 -0.99
N LYS A 146 -12.98 3.62 -2.29
CA LYS A 146 -14.32 3.35 -2.84
C LYS A 146 -14.92 2.05 -2.32
N ASN A 147 -14.11 1.00 -2.16
CA ASN A 147 -14.59 -0.25 -1.56
C ASN A 147 -14.95 -0.09 -0.08
N VAL A 148 -14.22 0.75 0.66
CA VAL A 148 -14.58 1.09 2.05
C VAL A 148 -15.91 1.85 2.11
N ILE A 149 -16.15 2.79 1.19
CA ILE A 149 -17.40 3.57 1.13
C ILE A 149 -18.62 2.68 0.81
N LYS A 150 -18.44 1.58 0.09
CA LYS A 150 -19.53 0.64 -0.21
C LYS A 150 -20.04 -0.11 1.02
N GLU A 151 -19.36 0.01 2.16
CA GLU A 151 -19.64 -0.73 3.38
C GLU A 151 -20.17 0.26 4.44
N PRO A 152 -21.50 0.38 4.63
CA PRO A 152 -22.08 1.38 5.53
C PRO A 152 -21.59 1.25 6.98
N GLU A 153 -21.20 0.05 7.43
CA GLU A 153 -20.61 -0.15 8.76
C GLU A 153 -19.32 0.67 8.96
N LEU A 154 -18.60 0.98 7.89
CA LEU A 154 -17.35 1.74 7.91
C LEU A 154 -17.54 3.25 7.75
N ASP A 155 -18.78 3.75 7.80
CA ASP A 155 -19.09 5.18 7.67
C ASP A 155 -18.43 6.04 8.77
N LYS A 156 -17.99 5.46 9.88
CA LYS A 156 -17.31 6.21 10.95
C LYS A 156 -15.84 6.51 10.64
N TRP A 157 -15.24 5.86 9.64
CA TRP A 157 -13.86 6.12 9.25
C TRP A 157 -13.73 7.44 8.49
N ASN A 158 -12.71 8.22 8.85
CA ASN A 158 -12.27 9.35 8.05
C ASN A 158 -11.31 8.82 6.99
N LEU A 159 -11.64 9.04 5.72
CA LEU A 159 -10.94 8.45 4.59
C LEU A 159 -10.08 9.50 3.91
N TYR A 160 -8.81 9.16 3.69
CA TYR A 160 -7.85 10.06 3.05
C TYR A 160 -7.17 9.41 1.86
N LEU A 161 -7.16 10.10 0.72
CA LEU A 161 -6.31 9.75 -0.40
C LEU A 161 -4.99 10.51 -0.28
N SER A 162 -3.86 9.81 -0.19
CA SER A 162 -2.54 10.45 -0.22
C SER A 162 -2.14 10.79 -1.65
N ASN A 163 -2.04 12.07 -1.97
CA ASN A 163 -1.80 12.54 -3.33
C ASN A 163 -0.37 12.28 -3.84
N TRP A 164 0.56 11.92 -2.95
CA TRP A 164 1.97 11.64 -3.24
C TRP A 164 2.26 10.16 -3.52
N GLY A 165 1.24 9.29 -3.47
CA GLY A 165 1.38 7.86 -3.74
C GLY A 165 1.08 7.47 -5.18
N TYR A 166 0.77 6.19 -5.41
CA TYR A 166 0.56 5.65 -6.76
C TYR A 166 -0.88 5.90 -7.26
N ASN A 167 -1.21 7.17 -7.53
CA ASN A 167 -2.45 7.60 -8.17
C ASN A 167 -2.21 8.60 -9.31
N THR A 168 -3.14 8.59 -10.25
CA THR A 168 -3.18 9.50 -11.41
C THR A 168 -3.86 10.82 -11.06
N GLU A 169 -3.65 11.85 -11.88
CA GLU A 169 -4.36 13.13 -11.74
C GLU A 169 -5.89 12.98 -11.85
N LYS A 170 -6.34 12.10 -12.75
CA LYS A 170 -7.74 11.73 -12.90
C LYS A 170 -8.32 11.12 -11.62
N GLU A 171 -7.58 10.22 -10.97
CA GLU A 171 -8.01 9.62 -9.70
C GLU A 171 -8.05 10.66 -8.57
N ARG A 172 -7.12 11.62 -8.52
CA ARG A 172 -7.18 12.71 -7.54
C ARG A 172 -8.40 13.60 -7.75
N ALA A 173 -8.65 14.05 -8.99
CA ALA A 173 -9.83 14.86 -9.32
C ALA A 173 -11.14 14.10 -9.01
N GLU A 174 -11.19 12.80 -9.29
CA GLU A 174 -12.33 11.97 -8.91
C GLU A 174 -12.48 11.87 -7.38
N ALA A 175 -11.39 11.68 -6.64
CA ALA A 175 -11.43 11.61 -5.18
C ALA A 175 -11.92 12.93 -4.56
N GLU A 176 -11.52 14.08 -5.10
CA GLU A 176 -12.00 15.41 -4.68
C GLU A 176 -13.51 15.59 -4.90
N SER A 177 -14.09 14.92 -5.90
CA SER A 177 -15.53 14.94 -6.15
C SER A 177 -16.35 14.05 -5.19
N ILE A 178 -15.69 13.19 -4.40
CA ILE A 178 -16.33 12.26 -3.46
C ILE A 178 -16.33 12.87 -2.06
N PRO A 179 -17.46 13.32 -1.50
CA PRO A 179 -17.49 14.04 -0.21
C PRO A 179 -16.93 13.25 0.99
N ARG A 180 -16.90 11.92 0.88
CA ARG A 180 -16.37 11.00 1.89
C ARG A 180 -14.86 10.87 1.91
N ILE A 181 -14.15 11.34 0.87
CA ILE A 181 -12.70 11.22 0.74
C ILE A 181 -12.10 12.61 0.84
N GLN A 182 -11.10 12.76 1.70
CA GLN A 182 -10.26 13.94 1.72
C GLN A 182 -8.93 13.63 1.03
N VAL A 183 -8.63 14.32 -0.07
CA VAL A 183 -7.29 14.29 -0.66
C VAL A 183 -6.36 15.09 0.24
N ILE A 184 -5.21 14.50 0.59
CA ILE A 184 -4.22 15.14 1.47
C ILE A 184 -2.84 15.18 0.82
N GLU A 185 -2.13 16.25 1.14
CA GLU A 185 -0.72 16.47 0.83
C GLU A 185 0.18 15.76 1.85
N LEU A 186 1.41 15.44 1.43
CA LEU A 186 2.41 14.79 2.30
C LEU A 186 2.68 15.61 3.56
N SER A 187 2.80 16.93 3.43
CA SER A 187 2.97 17.86 4.55
C SER A 187 1.79 17.81 5.53
N THR A 188 0.57 17.70 5.01
CA THR A 188 -0.64 17.60 5.84
C THR A 188 -0.65 16.32 6.64
N PHE A 189 -0.29 15.19 6.01
CA PHE A 189 -0.13 13.92 6.71
C PHE A 189 0.93 14.00 7.81
N SER A 190 2.12 14.48 7.47
CA SER A 190 3.22 14.59 8.42
C SER A 190 2.93 15.52 9.59
N ASN A 191 2.13 16.57 9.40
CA ASN A 191 1.75 17.49 10.47
C ASN A 191 0.56 17.00 11.29
N LYS A 192 -0.42 16.31 10.68
CA LYS A 192 -1.60 15.80 11.39
C LYS A 192 -1.32 14.56 12.22
N LEU A 193 -0.32 13.77 11.80
CA LEU A 193 0.00 12.52 12.48
C LEU A 193 0.95 12.72 13.66
N LYS A 194 1.80 13.76 13.65
CA LYS A 194 2.58 14.20 14.82
C LYS A 194 1.63 14.73 15.90
#